data_AF-A0A090SEM1-F1
#
_entry.id   AF-A0A090SEM1-F1
#
_cell.length_a   1.000
_cell.length_b   1.000
_cell.length_c   1.000
_cell.angle_alpha   90.00
_cell.angle_beta   90.00
_cell.angle_gamma   90.00
#
_symmetry.space_group_name_H-M   'P 1'
#
loop_
_entity.id
_entity.type
_entity.pdbx_description
1 polymer ?
#
loop_
_entity_poly.entity_id
_entity_poly.type
_entity_poly.pdbx_seq_one_letter_code
_entity_poly.pdbx_strand_id
1 'polypeptide(L)' 'MATIKDVAKEAGVSVATVSRVINKSPKASQSSITSVTAAMKKLGYRPNAAARAWSIKAPIQ' A
#
# COMPACT_ATOMS: atom_id res chain seq x y z
N MET A 1 10.62 5.26 9.61
CA MET A 1 9.46 5.44 8.71
C MET A 1 9.26 4.14 7.96
N ALA A 2 8.20 3.38 8.24
CA ALA A 2 7.98 2.09 7.59
C ALA A 2 7.69 2.31 6.09
N THR A 3 8.35 1.54 5.23
CA THR A 3 8.16 1.61 3.78
C THR A 3 7.30 0.45 3.28
N ILE A 4 6.81 0.54 2.05
CA ILE A 4 6.05 -0.54 1.42
C ILE A 4 6.88 -1.84 1.29
N LYS A 5 8.22 -1.72 1.25
CA LYS A 5 9.15 -2.85 1.24
C LYS A 5 9.18 -3.56 2.59
N ASP A 6 9.13 -2.82 3.69
CA ASP A 6 9.08 -3.39 5.04
C ASP A 6 7.75 -4.13 5.27
N VAL A 7 6.64 -3.54 4.83
CA VAL A 7 5.32 -4.18 4.87
C VAL A 7 5.30 -5.48 4.06
N ALA A 8 5.92 -5.48 2.87
CA ALA A 8 6.03 -6.66 2.02
C ALA A 8 6.82 -7.78 2.71
N LYS A 9 7.95 -7.43 3.32
CA LYS A 9 8.82 -8.38 4.03
C LYS A 9 8.13 -8.98 5.26
N GLU A 10 7.44 -8.16 6.05
CA GLU A 10 6.70 -8.58 7.24
C GLU A 10 5.47 -9.43 6.89
N ALA A 11 4.76 -9.10 5.81
CA ALA A 11 3.60 -9.85 5.34
C ALA A 11 3.96 -11.12 4.55
N GLY A 12 5.25 -11.35 4.24
CA GLY A 12 5.70 -12.49 3.44
C GLY A 12 5.24 -12.45 1.99
N VAL A 13 5.00 -11.26 1.43
CA VAL A 13 4.51 -11.08 0.04
C VAL A 13 5.41 -10.13 -0.75
N SER A 14 5.33 -10.16 -2.08
CA SER A 14 6.03 -9.20 -2.92
C SER A 14 5.47 -7.79 -2.80
N VAL A 15 6.30 -6.77 -3.03
CA VAL A 15 5.89 -5.35 -3.07
C VAL A 15 4.75 -5.13 -4.08
N ALA A 16 4.75 -5.84 -5.20
CA ALA A 16 3.67 -5.82 -6.18
C ALA A 16 2.33 -6.29 -5.58
N THR A 17 2.34 -7.29 -4.70
CA THR A 17 1.15 -7.77 -3.99
C THR A 17 0.66 -6.74 -3.00
N VAL A 18 1.55 -6.08 -2.26
CA VAL A 18 1.18 -4.98 -1.34
C VAL A 18 0.55 -3.83 -2.12
N SER A 19 1.14 -3.44 -3.25
CA SER A 19 0.58 -2.42 -4.14
C SER A 19 -0.81 -2.81 -4.67
N ARG A 20 -1.01 -4.08 -5.06
CA ARG A 20 -2.32 -4.60 -5.46
C ARG A 20 -3.35 -4.54 -4.32
N VAL A 21 -2.96 -4.90 -3.09
CA VAL A 21 -3.82 -4.84 -1.91
C VAL A 21 -4.22 -3.39 -1.60
N ILE A 22 -3.26 -2.46 -1.62
CA ILE A 22 -3.50 -1.02 -1.41
C ILE A 22 -4.44 -0.47 -2.50
N ASN A 23 -4.22 -0.84 -3.75
CA ASN A 23 -5.04 -0.43 -4.90
C ASN A 23 -6.35 -1.24 -5.04
N LYS A 24 -6.68 -2.12 -4.09
CA LYS A 24 -7.89 -2.98 -4.12
C LYS A 24 -8.04 -3.78 -5.43
N SER A 25 -6.94 -4.30 -5.95
CA SER A 25 -6.97 -5.14 -7.16
C SER A 25 -7.59 -6.52 -6.85
N PRO A 26 -8.49 -7.04 -7.70
CA PRO A 26 -9.17 -8.32 -7.48
C PRO A 26 -8.24 -9.55 -7.53
N LYS A 27 -6.97 -9.38 -7.91
CA LYS A 27 -5.95 -10.45 -7.91
C LYS A 27 -5.30 -10.70 -6.55
N ALA A 28 -5.65 -9.93 -5.50
CA ALA A 28 -5.12 -10.16 -4.16
C ALA A 28 -5.93 -11.24 -3.45
N SER A 29 -5.27 -12.31 -3.00
CA SER A 29 -5.90 -13.34 -2.18
C SER A 29 -6.27 -12.77 -0.80
N GLN A 30 -7.36 -13.25 -0.21
CA GLN A 30 -7.81 -12.84 1.13
C GLN A 30 -6.70 -12.99 2.18
N SER A 31 -5.94 -14.08 2.12
CA SER A 31 -4.77 -14.32 2.98
C SER A 31 -3.74 -13.19 2.87
N SER A 32 -3.37 -12.78 1.66
CA SER A 32 -2.44 -11.67 1.43
C SER A 32 -2.98 -10.34 1.93
N ILE A 33 -4.29 -10.09 1.77
CA ILE A 33 -4.94 -8.88 2.30
C ILE A 33 -4.81 -8.84 3.82
N THR A 34 -5.09 -9.94 4.51
CA THR A 34 -5.01 -10.03 5.98
C THR A 34 -3.58 -9.85 6.47
N SER A 35 -2.60 -10.54 5.87
CA SER A 35 -1.19 -10.42 6.24
C SER A 35 -0.65 -9.00 6.02
N VAL A 36 -0.97 -8.38 4.88
CA VAL A 36 -0.58 -7.00 4.58
C VAL A 36 -1.24 -6.03 5.55
N THR A 37 -2.52 -6.19 5.85
CA THR A 37 -3.25 -5.32 6.79
C THR A 37 -2.67 -5.43 8.20
N ALA A 38 -2.33 -6.64 8.65
CA ALA A 38 -1.68 -6.87 9.94
C ALA A 38 -0.28 -6.25 9.99
N ALA A 39 0.55 -6.48 8.96
CA ALA A 39 1.87 -5.90 8.83
C ALA A 39 1.83 -4.36 8.80
N MET A 40 0.89 -3.79 8.04
CA MET A 40 0.68 -2.34 8.01
C MET A 40 0.34 -1.78 9.39
N LYS A 41 -0.55 -2.44 10.13
CA LYS A 41 -0.95 -2.02 11.48
C LYS A 41 0.20 -2.12 12.47
N LYS A 42 1.00 -3.19 12.39
CA LYS A 42 2.16 -3.46 13.24
C LYS A 42 3.31 -2.49 12.98
N LEU A 43 3.57 -2.18 11.72
CA LEU A 43 4.61 -1.24 11.30
C LEU A 43 4.18 0.23 11.37
N GLY A 44 2.91 0.51 11.67
CA GLY A 44 2.35 1.86 11.60
C GLY A 44 2.36 2.44 10.18
N TYR A 45 2.41 1.59 9.16
CA TYR A 45 2.38 2.01 7.76
C TYR A 45 0.99 2.57 7.44
N ARG A 46 0.92 3.90 7.33
CA ARG A 46 -0.27 4.55 6.81
C ARG A 46 -0.08 4.74 5.31
N PRO A 47 -0.85 4.03 4.45
CA PRO A 47 -0.88 4.38 3.03
C PRO A 47 -1.33 5.83 2.97
N ASN A 48 -0.42 6.69 2.50
CA ASN A 48 -0.64 8.12 2.54
C ASN A 48 -1.72 8.45 1.50
N ALA A 49 -2.98 8.43 1.91
CA ALA A 49 -4.11 8.87 1.10
C ALA A 49 -3.94 10.34 0.65
N ALA A 50 -3.03 11.08 1.30
CA ALA A 50 -2.60 12.42 0.92
C ALA A 50 -1.89 12.51 -0.45
N ALA A 51 -1.43 11.39 -1.04
CA ALA A 51 -0.87 11.42 -2.41
C ALA A 51 -1.95 11.50 -3.50
N ARG A 52 -3.24 11.42 -3.15
CA ARG A 52 -4.35 11.53 -4.12
C ARG A 52 -4.84 12.98 -4.33
N ALA A 53 -4.26 13.97 -3.67
CA ALA A 53 -4.74 15.35 -3.72
C ALA A 53 -4.03 16.29 -4.70
N TRP A 54 -2.90 15.94 -5.35
CA TRP A 54 -2.17 16.87 -6.24
C TRP A 54 -1.69 16.28 -7.56
N SER A 55 -2.58 15.61 -8.29
CA SER A 55 -2.42 15.43 -9.74
C SER A 55 -3.63 15.96 -10.50
N ILE A 56 -4.11 17.13 -10.10
CA ILE A 56 -4.93 17.98 -10.99
C ILE A 56 -3.95 18.99 -11.61
N LYS A 57 -3.44 18.58 -12.77
CA LYS A 57 -3.07 19.40 -13.94
C LYS A 57 -2.78 20.89 -13.68
N ALA A 58 -1.53 21.29 -13.96
CA ALA A 58 -1.18 22.67 -14.21
C ALA A 58 -2.15 23.36 -15.19
N PRO A 59 -2.47 24.63 -14.95
CA PRO A 59 -2.44 25.63 -15.99
C PRO A 59 -1.35 26.65 -15.64
N ILE A 60 -0.36 26.72 -16.54
CA ILE A 60 0.21 27.97 -17.03
C ILE A 60 -0.68 29.19 -16.72
N GLN A 61 -0.20 30.08 -15.86
CA GLN A 61 -0.36 31.51 -16.00
C GLN A 61 1.03 32.15 -15.86
#